data_AF-W4RLS2-F1
#
_entry.id   AF-W4RLS2-F1
#
_cell.length_a   1.000
_cell.length_b   1.000
_cell.length_c   1.000
_cell.angle_alpha   90.00
_cell.angle_beta   90.00
_cell.angle_gamma   90.00
#
_symmetry.space_group_name_H-M   'P 1'
#
loop_
_entity.id
_entity.type
_entity.pdbx_description
1 polymer ?
#
loop_
_entity_poly.entity_id
_entity_poly.type
_entity_poly.pdbx_seq_one_letter_code
_entity_poly.pdbx_strand_id
1 'polypeptide(L)'
;MEITSNPYLSLFIDATPYFLEDNKRQALGERRVGLGVMGLHDLLIYCEIEYGSEEGNQLVDKVFETIATSAYRASVELGKEKGSFPFLQGGTEEETNRLRQAFTNTGFMKKMPEDIRESILENGIRNSHLLTVAPTGSTGTMVGVSTGLEPYFSFSYFRSGRLGKFIEVKADIVQEYLDRNPDADPENLPNWFVSAMELAPEAHADVQCVIQRWIDSSISKTVNAPKGYSVEQVEKVYERLYKGGAKGGTVYVDGSRDSQVLTLKAEENTMDEEIDKKEKQKQKQKQKQKQKQKQKQHVVLVDTINELRSTNVTIGSEVGNTCPVCRKGEVKEIGGCNTCTNCNAQLKCGL
;
A
#
# COMPACT_ATOMS: atom_id res chain seq x y z
N MET A 1 -12.52 25.71 2.08
CA MET A 1 -11.57 24.98 1.21
C MET A 1 -12.39 24.35 0.10
N GLU A 2 -12.51 25.03 -1.04
CA GLU A 2 -13.25 24.49 -2.19
C GLU A 2 -12.39 23.37 -2.79
N ILE A 3 -12.83 22.11 -2.71
CA ILE A 3 -12.06 20.97 -3.25
C ILE A 3 -12.21 20.98 -4.77
N THR A 4 -11.49 21.90 -5.41
CA THR A 4 -11.52 22.13 -6.86
C THR A 4 -10.91 20.98 -7.65
N SER A 5 -10.22 20.03 -7.01
CA SER A 5 -9.53 18.91 -7.68
C SER A 5 -10.46 17.86 -8.29
N ASN A 6 -11.65 17.65 -7.71
CA ASN A 6 -12.57 16.60 -8.15
C ASN A 6 -13.05 16.74 -9.62
N PRO A 7 -13.48 17.93 -10.10
CA PRO A 7 -13.81 18.11 -11.52
C PRO A 7 -12.63 17.85 -12.46
N TYR A 8 -11.40 18.20 -12.07
CA TYR A 8 -10.22 17.92 -12.90
C TYR A 8 -9.93 16.42 -13.00
N LEU A 9 -10.00 15.68 -11.89
CA LEU A 9 -9.78 14.23 -11.89
C LEU A 9 -10.76 13.49 -12.79
N SER A 10 -12.03 13.94 -12.84
CA SER A 10 -13.03 13.33 -13.73
C SER A 10 -12.70 13.52 -15.21
N LEU A 11 -12.06 14.64 -15.59
CA LEU A 11 -11.66 14.92 -16.98
C LEU A 11 -10.50 14.04 -17.44
N PHE A 12 -9.59 13.65 -16.54
CA PHE A 12 -8.47 12.77 -16.88
C PHE A 12 -8.94 11.40 -17.39
N ILE A 13 -10.07 10.89 -16.90
CA ILE A 13 -10.62 9.61 -17.36
C ILE A 13 -10.95 9.65 -18.85
N ASP A 14 -11.50 10.76 -19.33
CA ASP A 14 -11.90 10.94 -20.72
C ASP A 14 -10.70 11.23 -21.63
N ALA A 15 -9.67 11.91 -21.11
CA ALA A 15 -8.44 12.26 -21.84
C ALA A 15 -7.39 11.14 -21.88
N THR A 16 -7.51 10.13 -21.01
CA THR A 16 -6.52 9.05 -20.91
C THR A 16 -6.54 8.15 -22.15
N PRO A 17 -5.39 7.90 -22.81
CA PRO A 17 -5.31 6.90 -23.86
C PRO A 17 -5.30 5.49 -23.24
N TYR A 18 -6.29 4.67 -23.60
CA TYR A 18 -6.37 3.28 -23.14
C TYR A 18 -5.87 2.34 -24.23
N PHE A 19 -4.88 1.51 -23.90
CA PHE A 19 -4.29 0.54 -24.83
C PHE A 19 -5.04 -0.80 -24.86
N LEU A 20 -5.77 -1.11 -23.79
CA LEU A 20 -6.58 -2.32 -23.68
C LEU A 20 -8.06 -1.92 -23.57
N GLU A 21 -8.89 -2.50 -24.42
CA GLU A 21 -10.33 -2.17 -24.47
C GLU A 21 -11.05 -2.53 -23.15
N ASP A 22 -10.64 -3.61 -22.48
CA ASP A 22 -11.20 -3.96 -21.17
C ASP A 22 -10.92 -2.88 -20.12
N ASN A 23 -9.71 -2.31 -20.10
CA ASN A 23 -9.37 -1.21 -19.19
C ASN A 23 -10.18 0.03 -19.51
N LYS A 24 -10.37 0.34 -20.80
CA LYS A 24 -11.18 1.47 -21.25
C LYS A 24 -12.63 1.34 -20.79
N ARG A 25 -13.22 0.17 -21.00
CA ARG A 25 -14.60 -0.13 -20.59
C ARG A 25 -14.77 0.01 -19.08
N GLN A 26 -13.84 -0.51 -18.30
CA GLN A 26 -13.90 -0.39 -16.84
C GLN A 26 -13.75 1.06 -16.39
N ALA A 27 -12.70 1.77 -16.85
CA ALA A 27 -12.43 3.14 -16.43
C ALA A 27 -13.56 4.11 -16.80
N LEU A 28 -14.10 4.02 -18.02
CA LEU A 28 -15.24 4.85 -18.44
C LEU A 28 -16.54 4.44 -17.75
N GLY A 29 -16.71 3.16 -17.43
CA GLY A 29 -17.91 2.61 -16.80
C GLY A 29 -18.03 2.95 -15.31
N GLU A 30 -16.94 2.83 -14.56
CA GLU A 30 -16.91 3.10 -13.11
C GLU A 30 -16.51 4.54 -12.78
N ARG A 31 -15.75 5.19 -13.68
CA ARG A 31 -15.23 6.56 -13.50
C ARG A 31 -14.53 6.79 -12.17
N ARG A 32 -13.72 5.82 -11.73
CA ARG A 32 -13.01 5.85 -10.45
C ARG A 32 -11.92 6.92 -10.46
N VAL A 33 -11.89 7.73 -9.42
CA VAL A 33 -10.81 8.70 -9.14
C VAL A 33 -10.25 8.46 -7.75
N GLY A 34 -9.14 9.13 -7.45
CA GLY A 34 -8.40 8.93 -6.22
C GLY A 34 -7.83 10.23 -5.68
N LEU A 35 -8.65 10.95 -4.92
CA LEU A 35 -8.21 12.11 -4.15
C LEU A 35 -7.59 11.63 -2.83
N GLY A 36 -6.33 12.01 -2.63
CA GLY A 36 -5.60 11.80 -1.38
C GLY A 36 -5.09 13.13 -0.83
N VAL A 37 -4.27 13.05 0.22
CA VAL A 37 -3.62 14.20 0.85
C VAL A 37 -2.12 13.97 1.01
N MET A 38 -1.40 15.04 1.31
CA MET A 38 -0.02 15.06 1.80
C MET A 38 0.08 16.17 2.86
N GLY A 39 1.14 16.15 3.68
CA GLY A 39 1.36 17.17 4.72
C GLY A 39 0.44 17.04 5.94
N LEU A 40 -0.03 15.82 6.23
CA LEU A 40 -0.89 15.61 7.41
C LEU A 40 -0.14 15.92 8.71
N HIS A 41 1.15 15.58 8.78
CA HIS A 41 1.91 15.82 9.99
C HIS A 41 2.24 17.30 10.15
N ASP A 42 2.54 18.00 9.06
CA ASP A 42 2.71 19.46 9.03
C ASP A 42 1.48 20.17 9.59
N LEU A 43 0.28 19.76 9.17
CA LEU A 43 -0.98 20.29 9.70
C LEU A 43 -1.05 20.14 11.23
N LEU A 44 -0.72 18.97 11.75
CA LEU A 44 -0.77 18.71 13.19
C LEU A 44 0.29 19.52 13.95
N ILE A 45 1.51 19.65 13.39
CA ILE A 45 2.57 20.51 13.92
C ILE A 45 2.13 21.98 13.96
N TYR A 46 1.51 22.51 12.90
CA TYR A 46 0.99 23.88 12.88
C TYR A 46 -0.17 24.11 13.86
N CYS A 47 -0.89 23.05 14.20
CA CYS A 47 -1.92 23.09 15.23
C CYS A 47 -1.38 22.81 16.64
N GLU A 48 -0.06 22.57 16.80
CA GLU A 48 0.59 22.20 18.06
C GLU A 48 0.00 20.93 18.69
N ILE A 49 -0.43 19.97 17.84
CA ILE A 49 -1.06 18.72 18.27
C ILE A 49 -0.17 17.53 17.92
N GLU A 50 0.03 16.64 18.88
CA GLU A 50 0.81 15.43 18.71
C GLU A 50 0.13 14.41 17.79
N TYR A 51 0.89 13.88 16.82
CA TYR A 51 0.41 12.86 15.90
C TYR A 51 0.03 11.59 16.66
N GLY A 52 -1.19 11.09 16.42
CA GLY A 52 -1.68 9.87 17.07
C GLY A 52 -2.23 10.05 18.49
N SER A 53 -2.18 11.27 19.03
CA SER A 53 -2.91 11.63 20.25
C SER A 53 -4.43 11.56 20.05
N GLU A 54 -5.20 11.50 21.14
CA GLU A 54 -6.66 11.52 21.08
C GLU A 54 -7.18 12.82 20.44
N GLU A 55 -6.63 13.96 20.82
CA GLU A 55 -6.95 15.26 20.22
C GLU A 55 -6.59 15.31 18.73
N GLY A 56 -5.41 14.82 18.36
CA GLY A 56 -4.98 14.71 16.96
C GLY A 56 -5.94 13.85 16.14
N ASN A 57 -6.37 12.72 16.69
CA ASN A 57 -7.35 11.85 16.05
C ASN A 57 -8.71 12.53 15.84
N GLN A 58 -9.15 13.39 16.76
CA GLN A 58 -10.38 14.17 16.59
C GLN A 58 -10.26 15.23 15.48
N LEU A 59 -9.11 15.90 15.39
CA LEU A 59 -8.85 16.87 14.31
C LEU A 59 -8.77 16.16 12.95
N VAL A 60 -8.00 15.07 12.87
CA VAL A 60 -7.87 14.25 11.66
C VAL A 60 -9.25 13.77 11.19
N ASP A 61 -10.09 13.28 12.09
CA ASP A 61 -11.47 12.87 11.76
C ASP A 61 -12.26 13.98 11.08
N LYS A 62 -12.28 15.19 11.65
CA LYS A 62 -13.00 16.35 11.10
C LYS A 62 -12.45 16.78 9.74
N VAL A 63 -11.12 16.74 9.56
CA VAL A 63 -10.49 17.08 8.27
C VAL A 63 -10.92 16.08 7.21
N PHE A 64 -10.85 14.79 7.49
CA PHE A 64 -11.21 13.76 6.52
C PHE A 64 -12.72 13.66 6.27
N GLU A 65 -13.57 13.92 7.26
CA GLU A 65 -15.01 14.13 7.06
C GLU A 65 -15.27 15.27 6.08
N THR A 66 -14.61 16.41 6.29
CA THR A 66 -14.77 17.58 5.43
C THR A 66 -14.34 17.27 4.00
N ILE A 67 -13.22 16.57 3.82
CA ILE A 67 -12.72 16.14 2.52
C ILE A 67 -13.73 15.20 1.84
N ALA A 68 -14.17 14.16 2.56
CA ALA A 68 -15.03 13.13 2.01
C ALA A 68 -16.39 13.68 1.61
N THR A 69 -17.05 14.39 2.52
CA THR A 69 -18.38 14.95 2.28
C THR A 69 -18.35 16.00 1.16
N SER A 70 -17.31 16.83 1.09
CA SER A 70 -17.14 17.81 0.00
C SER A 70 -16.88 17.13 -1.35
N ALA A 71 -16.05 16.08 -1.38
CA ALA A 71 -15.78 15.34 -2.61
C ALA A 71 -17.05 14.67 -3.16
N TYR A 72 -17.83 14.03 -2.29
CA TYR A 72 -19.08 13.38 -2.69
C TYR A 72 -20.13 14.39 -3.15
N ARG A 73 -20.33 15.52 -2.44
CA ARG A 73 -21.22 16.60 -2.89
C ARG A 73 -20.80 17.13 -4.27
N ALA A 74 -19.51 17.39 -4.46
CA ALA A 74 -19.00 17.85 -5.76
C ALA A 74 -19.23 16.83 -6.89
N SER A 75 -19.09 15.53 -6.62
CA SER A 75 -19.34 14.50 -7.64
C SER A 75 -20.83 14.31 -7.95
N VAL A 76 -21.71 14.55 -6.98
CA VAL A 76 -23.16 14.62 -7.21
C VAL A 76 -23.50 15.80 -8.13
N GLU A 77 -22.95 16.99 -7.87
CA GLU A 77 -23.17 18.15 -8.76
C GLU A 77 -22.64 17.90 -10.17
N LEU A 78 -21.46 17.28 -10.30
CA LEU A 78 -20.95 16.83 -11.61
C LEU A 78 -21.83 15.76 -12.26
N GLY A 79 -22.51 14.94 -11.45
CA GLY A 79 -23.47 13.95 -11.90
C GLY A 79 -24.72 14.60 -12.50
N LYS A 80 -25.19 15.70 -11.92
CA LYS A 80 -26.28 16.53 -12.46
C LYS A 80 -25.89 17.19 -13.78
N GLU A 81 -24.69 17.76 -13.86
CA GLU A 81 -24.22 18.47 -15.06
C GLU A 81 -23.87 17.52 -16.22
N LYS A 82 -23.17 16.41 -15.94
CA LYS A 82 -22.53 15.56 -16.97
C LYS A 82 -23.07 14.13 -17.02
N GLY A 83 -24.03 13.80 -16.16
CA GLY A 83 -24.55 12.45 -15.97
C GLY A 83 -23.77 11.62 -14.96
N SER A 84 -24.46 10.68 -14.32
CA SER A 84 -23.90 9.70 -13.38
C SER A 84 -22.90 8.75 -14.06
N PHE A 85 -22.03 8.09 -13.29
CA PHE A 85 -21.16 7.05 -13.87
C PHE A 85 -21.99 5.91 -14.50
N PRO A 86 -21.59 5.36 -15.67
CA PRO A 86 -22.42 4.42 -16.41
C PRO A 86 -22.87 3.16 -15.66
N PHE A 87 -22.02 2.57 -14.80
CA PHE A 87 -22.41 1.37 -14.04
C PHE A 87 -23.43 1.62 -12.92
N LEU A 88 -23.84 2.88 -12.67
CA LEU A 88 -24.99 3.21 -11.81
C LEU A 88 -26.29 3.39 -12.61
N GLN A 89 -26.25 3.25 -13.93
CA GLN A 89 -27.39 3.45 -14.82
C GLN A 89 -27.83 2.11 -15.41
N GLY A 90 -29.09 1.74 -15.15
CA GLY A 90 -29.71 0.53 -15.69
C GLY A 90 -30.33 0.76 -17.06
N GLY A 91 -30.87 -0.31 -17.67
CA GLY A 91 -31.61 -0.21 -18.92
C GLY A 91 -32.99 0.43 -18.77
N THR A 92 -33.52 0.47 -17.54
CA THR A 92 -34.79 1.12 -17.18
C THR A 92 -34.61 2.06 -15.99
N GLU A 93 -35.59 2.93 -15.77
CA GLU A 93 -35.64 3.81 -14.59
C GLU A 93 -35.71 3.01 -13.28
N GLU A 94 -36.53 1.95 -13.26
CA GLU A 94 -36.64 1.03 -12.11
C GLU A 94 -35.30 0.36 -11.77
N GLU A 95 -34.56 -0.08 -12.79
CA GLU A 95 -33.25 -0.70 -12.59
C GLU A 95 -32.23 0.33 -12.07
N THR A 96 -32.24 1.55 -12.63
CA THR A 96 -31.39 2.66 -12.17
C THR A 96 -31.66 3.00 -10.71
N ASN A 97 -32.93 3.11 -10.31
CA ASN A 97 -33.32 3.38 -8.94
C ASN A 97 -32.87 2.26 -7.99
N ARG A 98 -32.98 0.99 -8.42
CA ARG A 98 -32.46 -0.16 -7.66
C ARG A 98 -30.94 -0.09 -7.48
N LEU A 99 -30.18 0.28 -8.51
CA LEU A 99 -28.72 0.42 -8.44
C LEU A 99 -28.31 1.54 -7.49
N ARG A 100 -28.98 2.70 -7.55
CA ARG A 100 -28.74 3.83 -6.64
C ARG A 100 -29.06 3.46 -5.18
N GLN A 101 -30.15 2.74 -4.95
CA GLN A 101 -30.48 2.20 -3.63
C GLN A 101 -29.40 1.21 -3.14
N ALA A 102 -28.91 0.32 -3.99
CA ALA A 102 -27.84 -0.61 -3.61
C ALA A 102 -26.55 0.15 -3.25
N PHE A 103 -26.18 1.15 -4.05
CA PHE A 103 -24.99 1.98 -3.82
C PHE A 103 -25.03 2.74 -2.49
N THR A 104 -26.15 3.42 -2.21
CA THR A 104 -26.36 4.19 -0.97
C THR A 104 -26.53 3.33 0.29
N ASN A 105 -26.72 2.01 0.12
CA ASN A 105 -26.81 1.02 1.19
C ASN A 105 -25.52 0.21 1.41
N THR A 106 -24.44 0.52 0.69
CA THR A 106 -23.11 -0.06 0.98
C THR A 106 -22.62 0.33 2.37
N GLY A 107 -21.71 -0.48 2.94
CA GLY A 107 -21.19 -0.25 4.30
C GLY A 107 -20.48 1.10 4.49
N PHE A 108 -19.88 1.65 3.43
CA PHE A 108 -19.30 2.98 3.44
C PHE A 108 -20.39 4.07 3.34
N MET A 109 -21.27 3.98 2.34
CA MET A 109 -22.29 5.01 2.09
C MET A 109 -23.33 5.14 3.21
N LYS A 110 -23.60 4.07 3.96
CA LYS A 110 -24.49 4.11 5.15
C LYS A 110 -23.99 5.04 6.25
N LYS A 111 -22.70 5.36 6.28
CA LYS A 111 -22.09 6.27 7.25
C LYS A 111 -22.04 7.72 6.76
N MET A 112 -22.32 7.95 5.47
CA MET A 112 -22.31 9.30 4.91
C MET A 112 -23.56 10.08 5.35
N PRO A 113 -23.45 11.42 5.46
CA PRO A 113 -24.58 12.29 5.74
C PRO A 113 -25.80 12.03 4.83
N GLU A 114 -27.00 12.18 5.39
CA GLU A 114 -28.25 11.85 4.70
C GLU A 114 -28.44 12.69 3.43
N ASP A 115 -28.06 13.97 3.46
CA ASP A 115 -28.16 14.88 2.30
C ASP A 115 -27.40 14.33 1.08
N ILE A 116 -26.24 13.71 1.31
CA ILE A 116 -25.44 13.10 0.24
C ILE A 116 -26.14 11.84 -0.29
N ARG A 117 -26.68 11.00 0.60
CA ARG A 117 -27.36 9.75 0.22
C ARG A 117 -28.62 10.04 -0.59
N GLU A 118 -29.45 10.98 -0.13
CA GLU A 118 -30.65 11.43 -0.83
C GLU A 118 -30.31 12.03 -2.20
N SER A 119 -29.30 12.90 -2.26
CA SER A 119 -28.90 13.51 -3.53
C SER A 119 -28.42 12.49 -4.57
N ILE A 120 -27.75 11.41 -4.13
CA ILE A 120 -27.33 10.31 -5.01
C ILE A 120 -28.53 9.48 -5.47
N LEU A 121 -29.54 9.25 -4.62
CA LEU A 121 -30.77 8.57 -5.03
C LEU A 121 -31.51 9.34 -6.12
N GLU A 122 -31.61 10.66 -5.98
CA GLU A 122 -32.31 11.53 -6.92
C GLU A 122 -31.51 11.75 -8.21
N ASN A 123 -30.21 12.06 -8.10
CA ASN A 123 -29.44 12.58 -9.23
C ASN A 123 -28.34 11.63 -9.72
N GLY A 124 -27.99 10.59 -8.95
CA GLY A 124 -26.80 9.78 -9.17
C GLY A 124 -25.52 10.53 -8.77
N ILE A 125 -24.36 10.02 -9.21
CA ILE A 125 -23.05 10.57 -8.88
C ILE A 125 -22.07 10.35 -10.03
N ARG A 126 -21.16 11.29 -10.30
CA ARG A 126 -20.26 11.23 -11.46
C ARG A 126 -19.20 10.13 -11.36
N ASN A 127 -18.78 9.76 -10.16
CA ASN A 127 -17.67 8.85 -9.91
C ASN A 127 -18.10 7.74 -8.94
N SER A 128 -17.73 6.48 -9.21
CA SER A 128 -18.04 5.37 -8.29
C SER A 128 -17.23 5.42 -6.98
N HIS A 129 -15.99 5.87 -7.07
CA HIS A 129 -15.04 6.01 -5.97
C HIS A 129 -14.27 7.31 -6.19
N LEU A 130 -14.00 8.01 -5.09
CA LEU A 130 -13.47 9.35 -5.08
C LEU A 130 -12.18 9.45 -4.26
N LEU A 131 -12.06 8.67 -3.20
CA LEU A 131 -11.09 8.90 -2.13
C LEU A 131 -10.15 7.71 -1.99
N THR A 132 -8.87 7.95 -2.22
CA THR A 132 -7.81 6.96 -2.00
C THR A 132 -6.55 7.68 -1.57
N VAL A 133 -5.87 7.16 -0.54
CA VAL A 133 -4.63 7.78 -0.09
C VAL A 133 -3.44 6.96 -0.59
N ALA A 134 -2.85 7.42 -1.67
CA ALA A 134 -1.65 6.84 -2.27
C ALA A 134 -0.37 7.38 -1.60
N PRO A 135 0.78 6.68 -1.74
CA PRO A 135 2.06 7.23 -1.32
C PRO A 135 2.37 8.53 -2.09
N THR A 136 2.75 9.59 -1.38
CA THR A 136 3.16 10.86 -2.00
C THR A 136 4.64 11.13 -1.77
N GLY A 137 5.49 10.10 -1.79
CA GLY A 137 6.92 10.22 -1.49
C GLY A 137 7.61 11.31 -2.33
N SER A 138 7.54 11.21 -3.66
CA SER A 138 8.17 12.17 -4.57
C SER A 138 7.49 13.54 -4.55
N THR A 139 6.16 13.58 -4.56
CA THR A 139 5.39 14.84 -4.63
C THR A 139 5.43 15.62 -3.33
N GLY A 140 5.32 14.95 -2.18
CA GLY A 140 5.47 15.56 -0.85
C GLY A 140 6.87 16.13 -0.65
N THR A 141 7.92 15.37 -1.02
CA THR A 141 9.30 15.87 -1.00
C THR A 141 9.48 17.10 -1.91
N MET A 142 8.84 17.10 -3.08
CA MET A 142 8.93 18.20 -4.04
C MET A 142 8.30 19.50 -3.50
N VAL A 143 7.22 19.41 -2.73
CA VAL A 143 6.56 20.59 -2.12
C VAL A 143 7.06 20.90 -0.70
N GLY A 144 7.95 20.07 -0.13
CA GLY A 144 8.57 20.30 1.17
C GLY A 144 7.74 19.89 2.39
N VAL A 145 6.75 19.02 2.24
CA VAL A 145 5.84 18.60 3.35
C VAL A 145 5.94 17.09 3.64
N SER A 146 5.38 16.65 4.76
CA SER A 146 5.28 15.23 5.11
C SER A 146 4.57 14.42 4.02
N THR A 147 5.01 13.19 3.82
CA THR A 147 4.52 12.38 2.70
C THR A 147 3.23 11.65 3.07
N GLY A 148 2.15 11.95 2.34
CA GLY A 148 0.88 11.27 2.45
C GLY A 148 0.23 11.55 3.81
N LEU A 149 -0.02 10.47 4.53
CA LEU A 149 -0.51 10.52 5.91
C LEU A 149 0.61 10.34 6.91
N GLU A 150 1.85 10.12 6.47
CA GLU A 150 2.89 9.65 7.37
C GLU A 150 3.38 10.80 8.28
N PRO A 151 3.66 10.49 9.57
CA PRO A 151 4.53 11.34 10.34
C PRO A 151 5.92 11.38 9.69
N TYR A 152 6.72 12.38 10.05
CA TYR A 152 8.10 12.46 9.58
C TYR A 152 8.84 11.23 10.10
N PHE A 153 9.54 10.52 9.21
CA PHE A 153 10.32 9.35 9.61
C PHE A 153 11.34 9.72 10.70
N SER A 154 12.04 10.83 10.45
CA SER A 154 12.84 11.59 11.39
C SER A 154 12.92 13.02 10.88
N PHE A 155 13.14 13.98 11.78
CA PHE A 155 13.32 15.39 11.44
C PHE A 155 14.76 15.72 11.01
N SER A 156 15.72 14.86 11.37
CA SER A 156 17.06 14.81 10.76
C SER A 156 17.38 13.37 10.34
N TYR A 157 17.75 13.17 9.08
CA TYR A 157 18.11 11.85 8.57
C TYR A 157 19.18 11.93 7.49
N PHE A 158 19.93 10.85 7.32
CA PHE A 158 20.92 10.74 6.26
C PHE A 158 20.33 10.01 5.05
N ARG A 159 20.45 10.61 3.87
CA ARG A 159 20.05 9.97 2.62
C ARG A 159 21.26 9.48 1.83
N SER A 160 21.22 8.21 1.42
CA SER A 160 22.24 7.62 0.54
C SER A 160 21.97 7.98 -0.93
N GLY A 161 22.91 8.68 -1.57
CA GLY A 161 22.90 8.92 -3.01
C GLY A 161 23.69 7.87 -3.80
N ARG A 162 23.50 7.81 -5.13
CA ARG A 162 24.27 6.92 -6.03
C ARG A 162 25.80 7.11 -5.97
N LEU A 163 26.25 8.23 -5.42
CA LEU A 163 27.66 8.59 -5.24
C LEU A 163 28.21 8.22 -3.85
N GLY A 164 27.44 7.53 -3.00
CA GLY A 164 27.87 7.16 -1.64
C GLY A 164 28.02 8.34 -0.68
N LYS A 165 27.52 9.53 -1.04
CA LYS A 165 27.51 10.70 -0.17
C LYS A 165 26.28 10.65 0.74
N PHE A 166 26.53 10.65 2.04
CA PHE A 166 25.53 10.85 3.09
C PHE A 166 25.26 12.35 3.19
N ILE A 167 24.07 12.76 2.75
CA ILE A 167 23.61 14.13 2.91
C ILE A 167 22.68 14.13 4.10
N GLU A 168 23.02 14.90 5.14
CA GLU A 168 22.08 15.19 6.24
C GLU A 168 20.95 16.03 5.66
N VAL A 169 19.72 15.55 5.83
CA VAL A 169 18.51 16.25 5.46
C VAL A 169 17.79 16.59 6.75
N LYS A 170 17.62 17.89 6.98
CA LYS A 170 16.76 18.41 8.04
C LYS A 170 15.42 18.79 7.43
N ALA A 171 14.32 18.48 8.10
CA ALA A 171 13.00 18.87 7.65
C ALA A 171 12.82 20.39 7.80
N ASP A 172 12.44 21.06 6.71
CA ASP A 172 12.31 22.52 6.66
C ASP A 172 11.37 23.08 7.74
N ILE A 173 10.32 22.32 8.09
CA ILE A 173 9.35 22.69 9.14
C ILE A 173 9.97 22.89 10.52
N VAL A 174 11.09 22.21 10.84
CA VAL A 174 11.81 22.42 12.10
C VAL A 174 12.50 23.77 12.10
N GLN A 175 13.18 24.11 11.00
CA GLN A 175 13.84 25.41 10.89
C GLN A 175 12.82 26.53 10.92
N GLU A 176 11.69 26.38 10.21
CA GLU A 176 10.58 27.34 10.25
C GLU A 176 10.05 27.55 11.68
N TYR A 177 9.94 26.49 12.46
CA TYR A 177 9.51 26.58 13.86
C TYR A 177 10.54 27.30 14.74
N LEU A 178 11.83 26.97 14.62
CA LEU A 178 12.90 27.62 15.38
C LEU A 178 13.05 29.10 15.03
N ASP A 179 12.88 29.47 13.76
CA ASP A 179 12.90 30.87 13.31
C ASP A 179 11.74 31.68 13.92
N ARG A 180 10.58 31.04 14.12
CA ARG A 180 9.41 31.64 14.78
C ARG A 180 9.50 31.62 16.30
N ASN A 181 10.31 30.73 16.87
CA ASN A 181 10.46 30.51 18.31
C ASN A 181 11.94 30.52 18.69
N PRO A 182 12.59 31.71 18.75
CA PRO A 182 14.04 31.81 18.97
C PRO A 182 14.53 31.24 20.31
N ASP A 183 13.63 31.13 21.30
CA ASP A 183 13.93 30.59 22.62
C ASP A 183 13.73 29.06 22.70
N ALA A 184 13.25 28.42 21.64
CA ALA A 184 13.07 26.97 21.60
C ALA A 184 14.42 26.26 21.51
N ASP A 185 14.56 25.16 22.25
CA ASP A 185 15.75 24.32 22.21
C ASP A 185 15.70 23.41 20.96
N PRO A 186 16.65 23.53 20.00
CA PRO A 186 16.70 22.68 18.81
C PRO A 186 16.84 21.19 19.12
N GLU A 187 17.39 20.84 20.28
CA GLU A 187 17.60 19.44 20.70
C GLU A 187 16.41 18.89 21.49
N ASN A 188 15.47 19.75 21.88
CA ASN A 188 14.29 19.39 22.67
C ASN A 188 13.05 20.08 22.10
N LEU A 189 12.66 19.61 20.92
CA LEU A 189 11.44 20.07 20.26
C LEU A 189 10.18 19.62 21.04
N PRO A 190 9.09 20.37 20.96
CA PRO A 190 7.82 19.99 21.58
C PRO A 190 7.31 18.63 21.09
N ASN A 191 6.40 18.02 21.86
CA ASN A 191 5.84 16.69 21.57
C ASN A 191 5.10 16.58 20.22
N TRP A 192 4.61 17.69 19.65
CA TRP A 192 4.03 17.68 18.30
C TRP A 192 5.04 17.46 17.18
N PHE A 193 6.35 17.52 17.46
CA PHE A 193 7.43 17.04 16.59
C PHE A 193 7.79 15.57 16.85
N VAL A 194 6.80 14.71 17.14
CA VAL A 194 7.00 13.27 17.31
C VAL A 194 7.35 12.61 15.96
N SER A 195 8.46 11.88 15.89
CA SER A 195 8.81 11.13 14.67
C SER A 195 8.09 9.79 14.59
N ALA A 196 8.09 9.18 13.41
CA ALA A 196 7.50 7.87 13.18
C ALA A 196 8.12 6.78 14.08
N MET A 197 9.39 6.93 14.44
CA MET A 197 10.16 5.97 15.25
C MET A 197 9.92 6.13 16.76
N GLU A 198 9.48 7.31 17.20
CA GLU A 198 9.12 7.59 18.58
C GLU A 198 7.65 7.26 18.86
N LEU A 199 6.82 7.25 17.82
CA LEU A 199 5.40 6.96 17.92
C LEU A 199 5.12 5.47 18.13
N ALA A 200 4.24 5.16 19.09
CA ALA A 200 3.80 3.80 19.34
C ALA A 200 3.10 3.17 18.11
N PRO A 201 3.34 1.88 17.80
CA PRO A 201 2.70 1.19 16.67
C PRO A 201 1.16 1.27 16.70
N GLU A 202 0.57 1.22 17.89
CA GLU A 202 -0.87 1.35 18.10
C GLU A 202 -1.39 2.73 17.68
N ALA A 203 -0.65 3.79 17.96
CA ALA A 203 -1.03 5.15 17.58
C ALA A 203 -0.98 5.36 16.06
N HIS A 204 0.00 4.76 15.36
CA HIS A 204 0.00 4.72 13.89
C HIS A 204 -1.26 4.02 13.35
N ALA A 205 -1.62 2.89 13.93
CA ALA A 205 -2.80 2.11 13.52
C ALA A 205 -4.11 2.87 13.81
N ASP A 206 -4.21 3.54 14.95
CA ASP A 206 -5.40 4.31 15.33
C ASP A 206 -5.69 5.45 14.36
N VAL A 207 -4.65 6.22 13.99
CA VAL A 207 -4.79 7.28 12.98
C VAL A 207 -5.26 6.70 11.65
N GLN A 208 -4.71 5.55 11.24
CA GLN A 208 -5.16 4.89 10.02
C GLN A 208 -6.64 4.48 10.09
N CYS A 209 -7.10 3.94 11.21
CA CYS A 209 -8.49 3.57 11.43
C CYS A 209 -9.43 4.78 11.40
N VAL A 210 -9.01 5.90 12.01
CA VAL A 210 -9.73 7.18 11.94
C VAL A 210 -9.93 7.61 10.51
N ILE A 211 -8.85 7.64 9.73
CA ILE A 211 -8.89 8.10 8.34
C ILE A 211 -9.70 7.12 7.48
N GLN A 212 -9.60 5.81 7.70
CA GLN A 212 -10.30 4.80 6.89
C GLN A 212 -11.83 4.96 6.91
N ARG A 213 -12.40 5.54 7.98
CA ARG A 213 -13.84 5.84 8.05
C ARG A 213 -14.34 6.69 6.89
N TRP A 214 -13.47 7.55 6.36
CA TRP A 214 -13.78 8.55 5.33
C TRP A 214 -13.17 8.23 3.96
N ILE A 215 -12.46 7.11 3.82
CA ILE A 215 -11.85 6.69 2.56
C ILE A 215 -12.62 5.52 1.95
N ASP A 216 -13.21 5.72 0.77
CA ASP A 216 -14.01 4.71 0.05
C ASP A 216 -13.15 3.58 -0.56
N SER A 217 -11.88 3.88 -0.84
CA SER A 217 -10.89 2.94 -1.36
C SER A 217 -9.93 2.51 -0.26
N SER A 218 -8.62 2.43 -0.52
CA SER A 218 -7.63 2.03 0.50
C SER A 218 -6.66 3.15 0.84
N ILE A 219 -5.90 2.93 1.90
CA ILE A 219 -4.89 3.84 2.43
C ILE A 219 -3.53 3.15 2.38
N SER A 220 -2.54 3.87 1.86
CA SER A 220 -1.13 3.50 1.97
C SER A 220 -0.52 4.20 3.18
N LYS A 221 -0.67 3.60 4.37
CA LYS A 221 -0.03 4.03 5.61
C LYS A 221 0.76 2.88 6.24
N THR A 222 1.92 3.22 6.79
CA THR A 222 2.85 2.30 7.43
C THR A 222 2.76 2.45 8.95
N VAL A 223 2.56 1.34 9.64
CA VAL A 223 2.77 1.23 11.08
C VAL A 223 4.22 0.86 11.32
N ASN A 224 5.02 1.82 11.78
CA ASN A 224 6.41 1.56 12.13
C ASN A 224 6.47 0.94 13.53
N ALA A 225 7.26 -0.12 13.66
CA ALA A 225 7.46 -0.85 14.90
C ALA A 225 8.96 -0.97 15.21
N PRO A 226 9.36 -0.89 16.50
CA PRO A 226 10.76 -0.89 16.88
C PRO A 226 11.44 -2.24 16.64
N LYS A 227 12.77 -2.21 16.56
CA LYS A 227 13.58 -3.42 16.38
C LYS A 227 13.30 -4.43 17.49
N GLY A 228 13.08 -5.68 17.10
CA GLY A 228 12.76 -6.77 18.03
C GLY A 228 11.27 -6.90 18.37
N TYR A 229 10.37 -6.17 17.69
CA TYR A 229 8.93 -6.41 17.76
C TYR A 229 8.60 -7.87 17.43
N SER A 230 7.93 -8.57 18.34
CA SER A 230 7.62 -9.99 18.20
C SER A 230 6.49 -10.23 17.19
N VAL A 231 6.38 -11.47 16.71
CA VAL A 231 5.29 -11.88 15.80
C VAL A 231 3.92 -11.66 16.45
N GLU A 232 3.78 -11.97 17.75
CA GLU A 232 2.55 -11.78 18.52
C GLU A 232 2.21 -10.30 18.70
N GLN A 233 3.21 -9.43 18.80
CA GLN A 233 2.97 -7.97 18.85
C GLN A 233 2.51 -7.44 17.48
N VAL A 234 3.10 -7.93 16.38
CA VAL A 234 2.65 -7.60 15.01
C VAL A 234 1.23 -8.09 14.78
N GLU A 235 0.90 -9.30 15.24
CA GLU A 235 -0.46 -9.86 15.18
C GLU A 235 -1.47 -8.93 15.87
N LYS A 236 -1.15 -8.43 17.07
CA LYS A 236 -2.01 -7.46 17.78
C LYS A 236 -2.24 -6.17 17.01
N VAL A 237 -1.23 -5.67 16.27
CA VAL A 237 -1.39 -4.50 15.40
C VAL A 237 -2.37 -4.79 14.27
N TYR A 238 -2.27 -5.96 13.62
CA TYR A 238 -3.22 -6.36 12.58
C TYR A 238 -4.63 -6.58 13.13
N GLU A 239 -4.77 -7.19 14.31
CA GLU A 239 -6.06 -7.29 14.98
C GLU A 239 -6.66 -5.92 15.29
N ARG A 240 -5.83 -4.97 15.74
CA ARG A 240 -6.26 -3.59 16.03
C ARG A 240 -6.77 -2.90 14.77
N LEU A 241 -6.02 -3.00 13.67
CA LEU A 241 -6.43 -2.49 12.36
C LEU A 241 -7.76 -3.11 11.90
N TYR A 242 -7.89 -4.43 12.00
CA TYR A 242 -9.11 -5.16 11.63
C TYR A 242 -10.31 -4.72 12.47
N LYS A 243 -10.18 -4.73 13.80
CA LYS A 243 -11.23 -4.30 14.75
C LYS A 243 -11.59 -2.82 14.58
N GLY A 244 -10.62 -1.98 14.23
CA GLY A 244 -10.81 -0.56 13.92
C GLY A 244 -11.40 -0.28 12.54
N GLY A 245 -11.67 -1.31 11.73
CA GLY A 245 -12.31 -1.18 10.42
C GLY A 245 -11.38 -0.73 9.30
N ALA A 246 -10.05 -0.87 9.48
CA ALA A 246 -9.09 -0.67 8.41
C ALA A 246 -9.32 -1.71 7.29
N LYS A 247 -9.21 -1.30 6.01
CA LYS A 247 -9.35 -2.24 4.88
C LYS A 247 -8.08 -3.03 4.60
N GLY A 248 -6.97 -2.60 5.17
CA GLY A 248 -5.65 -3.21 5.11
C GLY A 248 -4.68 -2.39 5.96
N GLY A 249 -3.42 -2.77 5.98
CA GLY A 249 -2.37 -2.00 6.64
C GLY A 249 -1.03 -2.69 6.48
N THR A 250 0.04 -1.90 6.60
CA THR A 250 1.42 -2.38 6.47
C THR A 250 2.12 -2.18 7.79
N VAL A 251 2.67 -3.24 8.37
CA VAL A 251 3.55 -3.15 9.54
C VAL A 251 4.99 -3.27 9.08
N TYR A 252 5.81 -2.29 9.42
CA TYR A 252 7.25 -2.32 9.18
C TYR A 252 7.99 -2.41 10.51
N VAL A 253 8.62 -3.55 10.77
CA VAL A 253 9.48 -3.74 11.94
C VAL A 253 10.89 -3.28 11.58
N ASP A 254 11.45 -2.38 12.37
CA ASP A 254 12.80 -1.89 12.14
C ASP A 254 13.84 -3.03 12.19
N GLY A 255 14.80 -3.00 11.26
CA GLY A 255 15.78 -4.07 11.05
C GLY A 255 15.24 -5.35 10.39
N SER A 256 13.99 -5.36 9.89
CA SER A 256 13.41 -6.54 9.19
C SER A 256 13.89 -6.71 7.74
N ARG A 257 14.60 -5.73 7.17
CA ARG A 257 15.16 -5.78 5.81
C ARG A 257 16.65 -5.48 5.83
N ASP A 258 17.41 -6.21 5.01
CA ASP A 258 18.88 -6.11 4.91
C ASP A 258 19.41 -4.77 4.35
N SER A 259 18.54 -3.95 3.76
CA SER A 259 18.89 -2.61 3.27
C SER A 259 17.76 -1.63 3.55
N GLN A 260 18.12 -0.49 4.15
CA GLN A 260 17.22 0.63 4.42
C GLN A 260 17.68 1.85 3.63
N VAL A 261 16.72 2.58 3.05
CA VAL A 261 17.02 3.78 2.23
C VAL A 261 17.22 5.02 3.12
N LEU A 262 16.63 5.02 4.30
CA LEU A 262 16.70 6.10 5.30
C LEU A 262 17.37 5.54 6.55
N THR A 263 18.42 6.20 7.04
CA THR A 263 19.09 5.82 8.28
C THR A 263 19.20 7.02 9.21
N LEU A 264 19.08 6.76 10.52
CA LEU A 264 19.22 7.77 11.56
C LEU A 264 20.69 8.12 11.83
N LYS A 265 21.61 7.21 11.51
CA LYS A 265 23.06 7.43 11.63
C LYS A 265 23.77 7.29 10.30
N ALA A 266 24.84 8.07 10.12
CA ALA A 266 25.71 8.00 8.95
C ALA A 266 26.47 6.66 8.85
N GLU A 267 26.70 5.98 9.98
CA GLU A 267 27.54 4.77 10.08
C GLU A 267 26.75 3.45 9.99
N GLU A 268 25.42 3.46 10.09
CA GLU A 268 24.63 2.22 10.08
C GLU A 268 24.62 1.56 8.70
N ASN A 269 24.71 2.34 7.62
CA ASN A 269 24.89 1.77 6.26
C ASN A 269 26.29 1.21 6.00
N THR A 270 27.35 1.65 6.69
CA THR A 270 28.68 1.02 6.55
C THR A 270 28.75 -0.28 7.33
N MET A 271 28.10 -0.37 8.50
CA MET A 271 27.92 -1.65 9.20
C MET A 271 27.05 -2.60 8.39
N ASP A 272 25.96 -2.16 7.77
CA ASP A 272 25.10 -3.00 6.93
C ASP A 272 25.78 -3.39 5.61
N GLU A 273 26.55 -2.50 4.99
CA GLU A 273 27.41 -2.87 3.85
C GLU A 273 28.55 -3.81 4.25
N GLU A 274 29.11 -3.66 5.44
CA GLU A 274 30.14 -4.56 5.97
C GLU A 274 29.56 -5.90 6.40
N ILE A 275 28.36 -5.92 6.97
CA ILE A 275 27.60 -7.13 7.33
C ILE A 275 27.20 -7.83 6.04
N ASP A 276 26.69 -7.13 5.03
CA ASP A 276 26.35 -7.69 3.72
C ASP A 276 27.61 -8.12 2.94
N LYS A 277 28.76 -7.42 3.07
CA LYS A 277 30.07 -7.88 2.56
C LYS A 277 30.61 -9.09 3.33
N LYS A 278 30.48 -9.13 4.67
CA LYS A 278 30.88 -10.26 5.54
C LYS A 278 29.95 -11.45 5.36
N GLU A 279 28.68 -11.24 5.07
CA GLU A 279 27.68 -12.25 4.75
C GLU A 279 27.86 -12.77 3.34
N LYS A 280 28.13 -11.90 2.33
CA LYS A 280 28.54 -12.32 0.99
C LYS A 280 29.88 -13.05 1.00
N GLN A 281 30.82 -12.69 1.88
CA GLN A 281 32.08 -13.43 2.09
C GLN A 281 31.86 -14.77 2.81
N LYS A 282 31.05 -14.80 3.88
CA LYS A 282 30.63 -16.04 4.56
C LYS A 282 29.79 -16.94 3.65
N GLN A 283 28.98 -16.39 2.75
CA GLN A 283 28.23 -17.12 1.72
C GLN A 283 29.14 -17.61 0.59
N LYS A 284 30.16 -16.85 0.17
CA LYS A 284 31.21 -17.33 -0.76
C LYS A 284 32.07 -18.44 -0.15
N GLN A 285 32.38 -18.37 1.14
CA GLN A 285 33.08 -19.44 1.87
C GLN A 285 32.17 -20.66 2.11
N LYS A 286 30.89 -20.45 2.49
CA LYS A 286 29.88 -21.52 2.59
C LYS A 286 29.53 -22.11 1.22
N GLN A 287 29.64 -21.38 0.10
CA GLN A 287 29.46 -21.91 -1.27
C GLN A 287 30.67 -22.71 -1.74
N LYS A 288 31.90 -22.39 -1.29
CA LYS A 288 33.07 -23.25 -1.48
C LYS A 288 32.99 -24.56 -0.67
N GLN A 289 32.29 -24.57 0.47
CA GLN A 289 32.01 -25.81 1.23
C GLN A 289 30.71 -26.54 0.79
N LYS A 290 29.68 -25.84 0.27
CA LYS A 290 28.42 -26.43 -0.26
C LYS A 290 28.50 -26.87 -1.73
N GLN A 291 29.69 -27.00 -2.31
CA GLN A 291 29.90 -27.87 -3.48
C GLN A 291 29.93 -29.37 -3.11
N LYS A 292 29.82 -29.73 -1.83
CA LYS A 292 29.67 -31.11 -1.36
C LYS A 292 28.29 -31.53 -0.88
N GLN A 293 27.34 -30.60 -0.73
CA GLN A 293 25.96 -30.93 -0.34
C GLN A 293 25.05 -29.77 -0.76
N LYS A 294 24.30 -29.96 -1.85
CA LYS A 294 23.28 -28.98 -2.28
C LYS A 294 22.01 -29.71 -2.69
N GLN A 295 21.23 -30.10 -1.69
CA GLN A 295 19.79 -30.06 -1.80
C GLN A 295 19.39 -28.60 -2.07
N LYS A 296 18.66 -28.36 -3.15
CA LYS A 296 17.92 -27.12 -3.37
C LYS A 296 16.51 -27.34 -2.84
N GLN A 297 16.20 -26.71 -1.71
CA GLN A 297 14.83 -26.37 -1.37
C GLN A 297 14.29 -25.43 -2.45
N HIS A 298 13.12 -25.76 -2.99
CA HIS A 298 12.35 -24.88 -3.86
C HIS A 298 11.35 -24.11 -2.99
N VAL A 299 11.23 -22.81 -3.27
CA VAL A 299 10.21 -21.91 -2.72
C VAL A 299 8.83 -22.47 -3.04
N VAL A 300 7.95 -22.50 -2.04
CA VAL A 300 6.57 -22.99 -2.13
C VAL A 300 5.66 -21.80 -2.42
N LEU A 301 5.05 -21.77 -3.60
CA LEU A 301 3.78 -21.04 -3.79
C LEU A 301 2.68 -22.04 -3.42
N VAL A 302 2.01 -21.78 -2.30
CA VAL A 302 0.82 -22.53 -1.89
C VAL A 302 -0.35 -21.84 -2.57
N ASP A 303 -0.90 -22.49 -3.59
CA ASP A 303 -2.30 -22.30 -3.92
C ASP A 303 -2.98 -23.67 -3.96
N THR A 304 -4.12 -23.71 -3.26
CA THR A 304 -5.16 -24.73 -3.28
C THR A 304 -4.84 -26.08 -2.61
N ILE A 305 -5.45 -26.23 -1.43
CA ILE A 305 -5.75 -27.50 -0.77
C ILE A 305 -6.34 -28.48 -1.80
N ASN A 306 -5.72 -29.65 -1.93
CA ASN A 306 -6.38 -30.84 -2.45
C ASN A 306 -5.90 -32.07 -1.65
N GLU A 307 -6.85 -32.94 -1.33
CA GLU A 307 -6.75 -34.00 -0.34
C GLU A 307 -5.60 -34.99 -0.58
N LEU A 308 -4.99 -35.42 0.54
CA LEU A 308 -4.06 -36.54 0.61
C LEU A 308 -4.72 -37.81 0.04
N ARG A 309 -4.34 -38.20 -1.18
CA ARG A 309 -4.38 -39.59 -1.62
C ARG A 309 -2.97 -40.04 -1.94
N SER A 310 -2.50 -40.99 -1.15
CA SER A 310 -1.27 -41.74 -1.36
C SER A 310 -1.31 -42.46 -2.71
N THR A 311 -0.48 -42.03 -3.67
CA THR A 311 -0.18 -42.83 -4.86
C THR A 311 1.33 -42.85 -5.06
N ASN A 312 1.90 -44.06 -5.13
CA ASN A 312 3.32 -44.34 -5.33
C ASN A 312 3.74 -44.04 -6.78
N VAL A 313 3.61 -42.78 -7.20
CA VAL A 313 3.92 -42.34 -8.56
C VAL A 313 5.18 -41.48 -8.52
N THR A 314 6.29 -42.06 -8.96
CA THR A 314 7.56 -41.33 -9.10
C THR A 314 7.48 -40.42 -10.32
N ILE A 315 7.48 -39.10 -10.09
CA ILE A 315 7.45 -38.08 -11.15
C ILE A 315 8.88 -37.62 -11.44
N GLY A 316 9.29 -37.58 -12.71
CA GLY A 316 10.63 -37.17 -13.08
C GLY A 316 10.97 -37.43 -14.55
N SER A 317 12.20 -37.08 -14.95
CA SER A 317 12.66 -37.10 -16.35
C SER A 317 13.41 -38.38 -16.75
N GLU A 318 13.48 -39.36 -15.86
CA GLU A 318 14.07 -40.69 -16.08
C GLU A 318 13.02 -41.64 -16.67
N VAL A 319 13.47 -42.65 -17.43
CA VAL A 319 12.58 -43.64 -18.04
C VAL A 319 11.78 -44.38 -16.97
N GLY A 320 10.47 -44.54 -17.18
CA GLY A 320 9.54 -45.18 -16.23
C GLY A 320 8.89 -44.22 -15.23
N ASN A 321 9.34 -42.96 -15.16
CA ASN A 321 8.69 -41.96 -14.33
C ASN A 321 7.46 -41.37 -15.02
N THR A 322 6.53 -40.86 -14.22
CA THR A 322 5.45 -40.02 -14.75
C THR A 322 6.01 -38.65 -15.12
N CYS A 323 5.62 -38.15 -16.29
CA CYS A 323 6.12 -36.93 -16.89
C CYS A 323 5.91 -35.73 -15.96
N PRO A 324 6.96 -34.95 -15.67
CA PRO A 324 6.86 -33.81 -14.77
C PRO A 324 6.09 -32.63 -15.37
N VAL A 325 5.96 -32.59 -16.71
CA VAL A 325 5.28 -31.50 -17.43
C VAL A 325 3.77 -31.67 -17.40
N CYS A 326 3.25 -32.83 -17.83
CA CYS A 326 1.81 -33.04 -17.95
C CYS A 326 1.20 -33.93 -16.84
N ARG A 327 2.03 -34.58 -16.01
CA ARG A 327 1.64 -35.50 -14.92
C ARG A 327 0.71 -36.65 -15.30
N LYS A 328 0.56 -36.93 -16.61
CA LYS A 328 -0.33 -37.96 -17.16
C LYS A 328 0.41 -39.01 -17.97
N GLY A 329 1.39 -38.61 -18.80
CA GLY A 329 2.17 -39.54 -19.62
C GLY A 329 3.37 -40.11 -18.89
N GLU A 330 3.87 -41.26 -19.33
CA GLU A 330 5.09 -41.89 -18.83
C GLU A 330 6.29 -41.45 -19.66
N VAL A 331 7.47 -41.37 -19.05
CA VAL A 331 8.71 -41.01 -19.73
C VAL A 331 9.35 -42.27 -20.31
N LYS A 332 9.59 -42.29 -21.62
CA LYS A 332 10.25 -43.39 -22.32
C LYS A 332 11.38 -42.86 -23.19
N GLU A 333 12.39 -43.69 -23.42
CA GLU A 333 13.45 -43.35 -24.34
C GLU A 333 12.96 -43.54 -25.78
N ILE A 334 12.90 -42.46 -26.54
CA ILE A 334 12.48 -42.43 -27.94
C ILE A 334 13.53 -41.64 -28.70
N GLY A 335 14.29 -42.32 -29.58
CA GLY A 335 15.31 -41.69 -30.42
C GLY A 335 16.49 -41.09 -29.64
N GLY A 336 16.95 -41.74 -28.57
CA GLY A 336 18.05 -41.27 -27.72
C GLY A 336 17.67 -40.15 -26.74
N CYS A 337 16.38 -39.82 -26.65
CA CYS A 337 15.85 -38.84 -25.71
C CYS A 337 14.70 -39.41 -24.88
N ASN A 338 14.75 -39.17 -23.57
CA ASN A 338 13.65 -39.39 -22.65
C ASN A 338 12.50 -38.43 -22.99
N THR A 339 11.43 -38.98 -23.56
CA THR A 339 10.29 -38.25 -24.10
C THR A 339 9.00 -38.74 -23.45
N CYS A 340 8.09 -37.81 -23.15
CA CYS A 340 6.79 -38.15 -22.58
C CYS A 340 5.83 -38.74 -23.62
N THR A 341 5.17 -39.84 -23.29
CA THR A 341 4.17 -40.51 -24.17
C THR A 341 2.86 -39.76 -24.35
N ASN A 342 2.57 -38.71 -23.57
CA ASN A 342 1.30 -37.96 -23.63
C ASN A 342 1.45 -36.55 -24.20
N CYS A 343 2.46 -35.79 -23.75
CA CYS A 343 2.65 -34.40 -24.21
C CYS A 343 3.83 -34.24 -25.17
N ASN A 344 4.53 -35.33 -25.52
CA ASN A 344 5.72 -35.35 -26.38
C ASN A 344 6.86 -34.43 -25.94
N ALA A 345 6.84 -33.95 -24.69
CA ALA A 345 7.94 -33.17 -24.14
C ALA A 345 9.21 -34.04 -24.08
N GLN A 346 10.28 -33.57 -24.71
CA GLN A 346 11.63 -34.12 -24.58
C GLN A 346 12.25 -33.58 -23.29
N LEU A 347 12.60 -34.47 -22.38
CA LEU A 347 12.98 -34.12 -21.00
C LEU A 347 14.49 -34.27 -20.76
N LYS A 348 15.13 -35.23 -21.42
CA LYS A 348 16.56 -35.51 -21.28
C LYS A 348 17.05 -36.26 -22.51
N CYS A 349 17.90 -35.64 -23.32
CA CYS A 349 18.56 -36.31 -24.43
C CYS A 349 19.95 -36.79 -24.00
N GLY A 350 20.32 -38.01 -24.37
CA GLY A 350 21.72 -38.41 -24.35
C GLY A 350 22.51 -37.55 -25.35
N LEU A 351 23.73 -37.16 -24.98
CA LEU A 351 24.71 -36.71 -25.97
C LEU A 351 25.27 -37.93 -26.72
#